data_AF-A0A8A4TMI6-F1
#
_entry.id   AF-A0A8A4TMI6-F1
#
_cell.length_a   1.000
_cell.length_b   1.000
_cell.length_c   1.000
_cell.angle_alpha   90.00
_cell.angle_beta   90.00
_cell.angle_gamma   90.00
#
_symmetry.space_group_name_H-M   'P 1'
#
loop_
_entity.id
_entity.type
_entity.pdbx_description
1 polymer ?
#
loop_
_entity_poly.entity_id
_entity_poly.type
_entity_poly.pdbx_seq_one_letter_code
_entity_poly.pdbx_strand_id
1 'polypeptide(L)'
;MKQPGPATDSYCQSPQRDRHNKFRLNGWGLAWVASWLLSLYGIKFQWLSSSALAITAIAVTTALGIAMMFAYRRYLRETDELRRKIELDALALAVGVALVGSVAYSLLVRAGIMLETGISVFVILIAATYVAGVLLGYRRYA
;
A
#
# COMPACT_ATOMS: atom_id res chain seq x y z
N MET A 1 -30.94 -21.16 -42.26
CA MET A 1 -29.54 -21.40 -41.85
C MET A 1 -28.89 -20.05 -41.60
N LYS A 2 -28.77 -19.62 -40.33
CA LYS A 2 -28.10 -18.37 -39.95
C LYS A 2 -27.01 -18.74 -38.97
N GLN A 3 -25.76 -18.62 -39.39
CA GLN A 3 -24.62 -18.93 -38.54
C GLN A 3 -24.54 -17.94 -37.38
N PRO A 4 -24.31 -18.39 -36.13
CA PRO A 4 -23.93 -17.50 -35.05
C PRO A 4 -22.44 -17.16 -35.19
N GLY A 5 -22.14 -15.86 -35.32
CA GLY A 5 -20.78 -15.31 -35.36
C GLY A 5 -20.04 -15.48 -34.03
N PRO A 6 -18.69 -15.41 -34.05
CA PRO A 6 -17.84 -16.09 -33.08
C PRO A 6 -17.82 -15.41 -31.70
N ALA A 7 -18.23 -16.16 -30.68
CA ALA A 7 -18.12 -15.82 -29.25
C ALA A 7 -16.73 -16.20 -28.68
N THR A 8 -15.64 -15.99 -29.43
CA THR A 8 -14.31 -16.52 -29.10
C THR A 8 -13.30 -15.49 -28.57
N ASP A 9 -13.62 -14.19 -28.56
CA ASP A 9 -12.67 -13.15 -28.09
C ASP A 9 -12.77 -12.84 -26.59
N SER A 10 -13.85 -13.22 -25.92
CA SER A 10 -14.10 -12.91 -24.51
C SER A 10 -13.28 -13.75 -23.54
N TYR A 11 -12.82 -14.95 -23.94
CA TYR A 11 -12.06 -15.85 -23.07
C TYR A 11 -10.55 -15.59 -23.07
N CYS A 12 -10.01 -14.95 -24.12
CA CYS A 12 -8.56 -14.70 -24.27
C CYS A 12 -8.09 -13.35 -23.70
N GLN A 13 -9.00 -12.50 -23.17
CA GLN A 13 -8.66 -11.18 -22.63
C GLN A 13 -8.14 -11.19 -21.18
N SER A 14 -8.22 -12.32 -20.47
CA SER A 14 -7.89 -12.42 -19.04
C SER A 14 -6.41 -12.17 -18.69
N PRO A 15 -5.37 -12.60 -19.44
CA PRO A 15 -3.99 -12.45 -18.97
C PRO A 15 -3.40 -11.06 -19.25
N GLN A 16 -3.82 -10.42 -20.35
CA GLN A 16 -3.30 -9.13 -20.82
C GLN A 16 -3.85 -7.95 -20.02
N ARG A 17 -5.14 -8.00 -19.66
CA ARG A 17 -5.83 -6.96 -18.90
C ARG A 17 -5.39 -6.92 -17.44
N ASP A 18 -5.12 -8.09 -16.85
CA ASP A 18 -4.55 -8.22 -15.50
C ASP A 18 -3.15 -7.62 -15.38
N ARG A 19 -2.33 -7.76 -16.43
CA ARG A 19 -0.95 -7.23 -16.43
C ARG A 19 -0.96 -5.71 -16.45
N HIS A 20 -1.77 -5.11 -17.31
CA HIS A 20 -1.84 -3.65 -17.46
C HIS A 20 -2.38 -2.96 -16.19
N ASN A 21 -3.27 -3.62 -15.46
CA ASN A 21 -3.83 -3.09 -14.22
C ASN A 21 -2.86 -3.19 -13.04
N LYS A 22 -2.05 -4.26 -12.98
CA LYS A 22 -0.92 -4.39 -12.04
C LYS A 22 0.13 -3.29 -12.25
N PHE A 23 0.44 -2.95 -13.50
CA PHE A 23 1.37 -1.85 -13.82
C PHE A 23 0.83 -0.48 -13.41
N ARG A 24 -0.46 -0.20 -13.62
CA ARG A 24 -1.07 1.05 -13.15
C ARG A 24 -1.04 1.17 -11.62
N LEU A 25 -1.29 0.09 -10.90
CA LEU A 25 -1.24 0.09 -9.45
C LEU A 25 0.18 0.33 -8.93
N ASN A 26 1.17 -0.40 -9.46
CA ASN A 26 2.57 -0.20 -9.11
C ASN A 26 3.04 1.21 -9.48
N GLY A 27 2.53 1.79 -10.57
CA GLY A 27 2.79 3.18 -10.95
C GLY A 27 2.31 4.19 -9.91
N TRP A 28 1.09 4.03 -9.37
CA TRP A 28 0.58 4.90 -8.30
C TRP A 28 1.35 4.74 -6.98
N GLY A 29 1.71 3.50 -6.61
CA GLY A 29 2.55 3.25 -5.44
C GLY A 29 3.94 3.87 -5.57
N LEU A 30 4.60 3.69 -6.72
CA LEU A 30 5.89 4.31 -7.01
C LEU A 30 5.80 5.84 -7.06
N ALA A 31 4.75 6.40 -7.63
CA ALA A 31 4.53 7.85 -7.67
C ALA A 31 4.35 8.43 -6.26
N TRP A 32 3.66 7.70 -5.36
CA TRP A 32 3.51 8.12 -3.98
C TRP A 32 4.82 8.01 -3.18
N VAL A 33 5.57 6.91 -3.32
CA VAL A 33 6.88 6.78 -2.66
C VAL A 33 7.87 7.83 -3.19
N ALA A 34 7.84 8.10 -4.51
CA ALA A 34 8.67 9.13 -5.12
C ALA A 34 8.33 10.54 -4.59
N SER A 35 7.05 10.89 -4.44
CA SER A 35 6.66 12.19 -3.87
C SER A 35 7.02 12.32 -2.39
N TRP A 36 6.92 11.24 -1.63
CA TRP A 36 7.38 11.19 -0.24
C TRP A 36 8.89 11.37 -0.12
N LEU A 37 9.67 10.63 -0.92
CA LEU A 37 11.13 10.78 -0.97
C LEU A 37 11.52 12.19 -1.40
N LEU A 38 10.88 12.75 -2.42
CA LEU A 38 11.13 14.11 -2.88
C LEU A 38 10.85 15.14 -1.78
N SER A 39 9.78 14.96 -1.00
CA SER A 39 9.45 15.83 0.13
C SER A 39 10.49 15.70 1.26
N LEU A 40 10.93 14.49 1.58
CA LEU A 40 11.99 14.24 2.57
C LEU A 40 13.31 14.89 2.17
N TYR A 41 13.73 14.68 0.92
CA TYR A 41 14.94 15.30 0.39
C TYR A 41 14.81 16.82 0.33
N GLY A 42 13.65 17.34 -0.05
CA GLY A 42 13.39 18.77 -0.09
C GLY A 42 13.51 19.44 1.28
N ILE A 43 13.03 18.80 2.35
CA ILE A 43 13.20 19.28 3.74
C ILE A 43 14.68 19.18 4.16
N LYS A 44 15.32 18.05 3.88
CA LYS A 44 16.72 17.78 4.27
C LYS A 44 17.72 18.74 3.58
N PHE A 45 17.50 19.04 2.29
CA PHE A 45 18.34 19.96 1.51
C PHE A 45 17.91 21.44 1.65
N GLN A 46 16.97 21.75 2.55
CA GLN A 46 16.46 23.11 2.81
C GLN A 46 15.80 23.79 1.60
N TRP A 47 15.42 23.04 0.55
CA TRP A 47 14.71 23.57 -0.63
C TRP A 47 13.31 24.11 -0.27
N LEU A 48 12.74 23.57 0.81
CA LEU A 48 11.49 24.05 1.40
C LEU A 48 11.80 24.97 2.58
N SER A 49 12.45 26.10 2.29
CA SER A 49 12.86 27.09 3.30
C SER A 49 11.68 27.83 3.94
N SER A 50 10.50 27.82 3.30
CA SER A 50 9.29 28.45 3.83
C SER A 50 8.29 27.41 4.35
N SER A 51 7.68 27.72 5.49
CA SER A 51 6.66 26.87 6.15
C SER A 51 5.48 26.57 5.21
N ALA A 52 5.12 27.52 4.35
CA ALA A 52 4.06 27.36 3.36
C ALA A 52 4.39 26.28 2.30
N LEU A 53 5.64 26.24 1.81
CA LEU A 53 6.07 25.20 0.88
C LEU A 53 6.09 23.82 1.53
N ALA A 54 6.54 23.71 2.79
CA ALA A 54 6.55 22.45 3.52
C ALA A 54 5.13 21.88 3.68
N ILE A 55 4.17 22.73 4.03
CA ILE A 55 2.76 22.34 4.17
C ILE A 55 2.19 21.88 2.83
N THR A 56 2.47 22.57 1.72
CA THR A 56 1.96 22.16 0.40
C THR A 56 2.57 20.85 -0.06
N ALA A 57 3.86 20.61 0.16
CA ALA A 57 4.50 19.34 -0.18
C ALA A 57 3.95 18.15 0.62
N ILE A 58 3.70 18.35 1.93
CA ILE A 58 3.04 17.34 2.78
C ILE A 58 1.61 17.09 2.29
N ALA A 59 0.86 18.15 1.96
CA ALA A 59 -0.50 18.02 1.44
C ALA A 59 -0.55 17.24 0.12
N VAL A 60 0.36 17.53 -0.81
CA VAL A 60 0.46 16.81 -2.11
C VAL A 60 0.83 15.34 -1.89
N THR A 61 1.82 15.06 -1.04
CA THR A 61 2.22 13.68 -0.70
C THR A 61 1.07 12.91 -0.07
N THR A 62 0.30 13.56 0.80
CA THR A 62 -0.88 12.98 1.44
C THR A 62 -1.99 12.70 0.43
N ALA A 63 -2.27 13.64 -0.47
CA ALA A 63 -3.27 13.47 -1.54
C ALA A 63 -2.89 12.32 -2.49
N LEU A 64 -1.61 12.19 -2.85
CA LEU A 64 -1.11 11.06 -3.65
C LEU A 64 -1.25 9.72 -2.91
N GLY A 65 -1.07 9.71 -1.59
CA GLY A 65 -1.29 8.52 -0.76
C GLY A 65 -2.75 8.09 -0.75
N ILE A 66 -3.67 9.04 -0.65
CA ILE A 66 -5.12 8.78 -0.76
C ILE A 66 -5.46 8.24 -2.15
N ALA A 67 -4.92 8.85 -3.21
CA ALA A 67 -5.12 8.38 -4.59
C ALA A 67 -4.60 6.93 -4.78
N MET A 68 -3.43 6.61 -4.22
CA MET A 68 -2.89 5.26 -4.20
C MET A 68 -3.83 4.28 -3.47
N MET A 69 -4.40 4.68 -2.33
CA MET A 69 -5.37 3.86 -1.59
C MET A 69 -6.62 3.53 -2.43
N PHE A 70 -7.18 4.51 -3.15
CA PHE A 70 -8.31 4.27 -4.06
C PHE A 70 -7.93 3.34 -5.22
N ALA A 71 -6.75 3.52 -5.81
CA ALA A 71 -6.24 2.63 -6.85
C ALA A 71 -6.08 1.20 -6.33
N TYR A 72 -5.60 1.02 -5.10
CA TYR A 72 -5.44 -0.27 -4.46
C TYR A 72 -6.77 -0.97 -4.18
N ARG A 73 -7.77 -0.22 -3.69
CA ARG A 73 -9.14 -0.75 -3.53
C ARG A 73 -9.74 -1.21 -4.86
N ARG A 74 -9.47 -0.49 -5.96
CA ARG A 74 -9.91 -0.89 -7.29
C ARG A 74 -9.22 -2.17 -7.74
N TYR A 75 -7.90 -2.28 -7.57
CA TYR A 75 -7.16 -3.50 -7.89
C TYR A 75 -7.68 -4.72 -7.13
N LEU A 76 -7.96 -4.58 -5.83
CA LEU A 76 -8.51 -5.67 -5.02
C LEU A 76 -9.86 -6.18 -5.54
N ARG A 77 -10.69 -5.31 -6.12
CA ARG A 77 -11.99 -5.70 -6.70
C ARG A 77 -11.86 -6.42 -8.04
N GLU A 78 -10.80 -6.12 -8.78
CA GLU A 78 -10.50 -6.75 -10.08
C GLU A 78 -9.72 -8.06 -9.91
N THR A 79 -9.27 -8.38 -8.69
CA THR A 79 -8.59 -9.63 -8.35
C THR A 79 -9.58 -10.74 -8.02
N ASP A 80 -9.22 -11.98 -8.33
CA ASP A 80 -9.94 -13.20 -7.92
C ASP A 80 -10.33 -13.18 -6.42
N GLU A 81 -11.50 -13.72 -6.11
CA GLU A 81 -12.08 -13.77 -4.77
C GLU A 81 -11.15 -14.42 -3.72
N LEU A 82 -10.46 -15.51 -4.08
CA LEU A 82 -9.56 -16.20 -3.16
C LEU A 82 -8.37 -15.30 -2.79
N ARG A 83 -7.77 -14.67 -3.82
CA ARG A 83 -6.59 -13.83 -3.64
C ARG A 83 -6.94 -12.52 -2.95
N ARG A 84 -8.11 -11.95 -3.25
CA ARG A 84 -8.65 -10.79 -2.53
C ARG A 84 -8.85 -11.10 -1.05
N LYS A 85 -9.34 -12.29 -0.70
CA LYS A 85 -9.53 -12.71 0.69
C LYS A 85 -8.20 -12.80 1.44
N ILE A 86 -7.20 -13.48 0.87
CA ILE A 86 -5.85 -13.60 1.46
C ILE A 86 -5.25 -12.21 1.72
N GLU A 87 -5.37 -11.31 0.75
CA GLU A 87 -4.82 -9.96 0.86
C GLU A 87 -5.51 -9.15 1.97
N LEU A 88 -6.84 -9.21 2.05
CA LEU A 88 -7.62 -8.50 3.08
C LEU A 88 -7.35 -9.07 4.48
N ASP A 89 -7.23 -10.39 4.63
CA ASP A 89 -6.88 -11.03 5.90
C ASP A 89 -5.46 -10.61 6.36
N ALA A 90 -4.50 -10.56 5.44
CA ALA A 90 -3.14 -10.11 5.72
C ALA A 90 -3.08 -8.62 6.10
N LEU A 91 -3.85 -7.77 5.42
CA LEU A 91 -3.98 -6.36 5.76
C LEU A 91 -4.64 -6.16 7.14
N ALA A 92 -5.68 -6.93 7.46
CA ALA A 92 -6.33 -6.86 8.76
C ALA A 92 -5.35 -7.19 9.90
N LEU A 93 -4.51 -8.22 9.72
CA LEU A 93 -3.43 -8.54 10.66
C LEU A 93 -2.41 -7.41 10.78
N ALA A 94 -1.93 -6.89 9.66
CA ALA A 94 -0.94 -5.80 9.64
C ALA A 94 -1.47 -4.52 10.30
N VAL A 95 -2.73 -4.16 10.06
CA VAL A 95 -3.40 -3.01 10.70
C VAL A 95 -3.60 -3.26 12.19
N GLY A 96 -4.00 -4.46 12.60
CA GLY A 96 -4.12 -4.80 14.02
C GLY A 96 -2.79 -4.63 14.76
N VAL A 97 -1.70 -5.15 14.19
CA VAL A 97 -0.36 -5.00 14.75
C VAL A 97 0.10 -3.53 14.74
N ALA A 98 -0.19 -2.77 13.69
CA ALA A 98 0.10 -1.34 13.65
C ALA A 98 -0.68 -0.55 14.73
N LEU A 99 -1.93 -0.88 14.99
CA LEU A 99 -2.71 -0.19 16.02
C LEU A 99 -2.17 -0.54 17.42
N VAL A 100 -2.05 -1.83 17.74
CA VAL A 100 -1.55 -2.29 19.05
C VAL A 100 -0.12 -1.80 19.30
N GLY A 101 0.74 -1.93 18.29
CA GLY A 101 2.13 -1.51 18.37
C GLY A 101 2.29 0.00 18.55
N SER A 102 1.43 0.82 17.92
CA SER A 102 1.51 2.29 18.06
C SER A 102 1.10 2.77 19.45
N VAL A 103 0.07 2.15 20.04
CA VAL A 103 -0.35 2.42 21.41
C VAL A 103 0.76 1.99 22.38
N ALA A 104 1.26 0.76 22.26
CA ALA A 104 2.37 0.27 23.07
C ALA A 104 3.60 1.18 22.97
N TYR A 105 4.00 1.56 21.76
CA TYR A 105 5.10 2.49 21.52
C TYR A 105 4.86 3.85 22.19
N SER A 106 3.65 4.41 22.08
CA SER A 106 3.29 5.67 22.72
C SER A 106 3.40 5.60 24.25
N LEU A 107 3.04 4.46 24.86
CA LEU A 107 3.21 4.25 26.31
C LEU A 107 4.70 4.13 26.69
N LEU A 108 5.50 3.41 25.91
CA LEU A 108 6.94 3.23 26.17
C LEU A 108 7.70 4.57 26.12
N VAL A 109 7.38 5.42 25.14
CA VAL A 109 7.95 6.77 25.03
C VAL A 109 7.55 7.63 26.24
N ARG A 110 6.27 7.58 26.65
CA ARG A 110 5.77 8.31 27.82
C ARG A 110 6.36 7.81 29.15
N ALA A 111 6.66 6.53 29.25
CA ALA A 111 7.28 5.91 30.42
C ALA A 111 8.80 6.18 30.53
N GLY A 112 9.40 6.81 29.52
CA GLY A 112 10.84 7.13 29.50
C GLY A 112 11.75 5.91 29.32
N ILE A 113 11.19 4.75 28.96
CA ILE A 113 11.94 3.49 28.80
C ILE A 113 12.65 3.46 27.43
N MET A 114 12.10 4.12 26.42
CA MET A 114 12.72 4.26 25.10
C MET A 114 12.95 5.73 24.73
N LEU A 115 14.22 6.07 24.45
CA LEU A 115 14.60 7.30 23.77
C LEU A 115 14.59 7.03 22.26
N GLU A 116 13.58 7.59 21.59
CA GLU A 116 13.50 7.76 20.12
C GLU A 116 14.03 6.60 19.26
N THR A 117 13.29 5.50 19.17
CA THR A 117 13.47 4.60 18.03
C THR A 117 12.82 5.21 16.80
N GLY A 118 13.57 5.31 15.70
CA GLY A 118 13.02 5.80 14.43
C GLY A 118 11.82 4.98 13.97
N ILE A 119 10.86 5.64 13.33
CA ILE A 119 9.63 5.06 12.73
C ILE A 119 9.93 3.82 11.85
N SER A 120 11.15 3.68 11.35
CA SER A 120 11.63 2.56 10.54
C SER A 120 11.37 1.18 11.14
N VAL A 121 11.60 0.97 12.45
CA VAL A 121 11.37 -0.33 13.10
C VAL A 121 9.89 -0.71 13.02
N PHE A 122 9.01 0.28 13.17
CA PHE A 122 7.58 0.11 13.07
C PHE A 122 7.13 -0.27 11.66
N VAL A 123 7.67 0.41 10.65
CA VAL A 123 7.39 0.12 9.24
C VAL A 123 7.83 -1.31 8.88
N ILE A 124 9.02 -1.72 9.32
CA ILE A 124 9.53 -3.09 9.10
C ILE A 124 8.62 -4.12 9.77
N LEU A 125 8.19 -3.87 11.00
CA LEU A 125 7.31 -4.77 11.76
C LEU A 125 5.95 -4.95 11.08
N ILE A 126 5.34 -3.87 10.58
CA ILE A 126 4.08 -3.95 9.82
C ILE A 126 4.30 -4.72 8.51
N ALA A 127 5.36 -4.40 7.77
CA ALA A 127 5.67 -5.06 6.50
C ALA A 127 5.91 -6.57 6.69
N ALA A 128 6.69 -6.95 7.70
CA ALA A 128 6.94 -8.35 8.05
C ALA A 128 5.64 -9.08 8.44
N THR A 129 4.77 -8.43 9.21
CA THR A 129 3.46 -8.99 9.61
C THR A 129 2.57 -9.21 8.38
N TYR A 130 2.52 -8.25 7.47
CA TYR A 130 1.75 -8.39 6.23
C TYR A 130 2.29 -9.54 5.37
N VAL A 131 3.60 -9.62 5.15
CA VAL A 131 4.22 -10.71 4.38
C VAL A 131 3.93 -12.07 5.02
N ALA A 132 4.06 -12.17 6.35
CA ALA A 132 3.71 -13.38 7.09
C ALA A 132 2.23 -13.74 6.91
N GLY A 133 1.32 -12.77 6.99
CA GLY A 133 -0.12 -12.96 6.77
C GLY A 133 -0.43 -13.47 5.36
N VAL A 134 0.20 -12.91 4.34
CA VAL A 134 0.05 -13.36 2.95
C VAL A 134 0.56 -14.79 2.77
N LEU A 135 1.76 -15.10 3.31
CA LEU A 135 2.35 -16.44 3.22
C LEU A 135 1.48 -17.49 3.92
N LEU A 136 0.99 -17.19 5.13
CA LEU A 136 0.06 -18.06 5.86
C LEU A 136 -1.26 -18.25 5.11
N GLY A 137 -1.77 -17.19 4.47
CA GLY A 137 -2.94 -17.27 3.60
C GLY A 137 -2.71 -18.24 2.44
N TYR A 138 -1.62 -18.08 1.68
CA TYR A 138 -1.32 -19.02 0.59
C TYR A 138 -1.16 -20.45 1.06
N ARG A 139 -0.51 -20.70 2.21
CA ARG A 139 -0.34 -22.07 2.75
C ARG A 139 -1.65 -22.70 3.21
N ARG A 140 -2.65 -21.90 3.58
CA ARG A 140 -3.96 -22.39 4.07
C ARG A 140 -4.94 -22.71 2.94
N TYR A 141 -4.78 -22.05 1.79
CA TYR A 141 -5.66 -22.20 0.63
C TYR A 141 -4.98 -22.89 -0.57
N ALA A 142 -3.74 -23.36 -0.41
CA ALA A 142 -3.05 -24.28 -1.34
C ALA A 142 -3.37 -25.73 -0.97
#